data_AF-A0A9D9WKE7-F1
#
_entry.id   AF-A0A9D9WKE7-F1
#
_cell.length_a   1.000
_cell.length_b   1.000
_cell.length_c   1.000
_cell.angle_alpha   90.00
_cell.angle_beta   90.00
_cell.angle_gamma   90.00
#
_symmetry.space_group_name_H-M   'P 1'
#
loop_
_entity.id
_entity.type
_entity.pdbx_description
1 polymer ?
#
loop_
_entity_poly.entity_id
_entity_poly.type
_entity_poly.pdbx_seq_one_letter_code
_entity_poly.pdbx_strand_id
1 'polypeptide(L)'
;MGVQKRSRSVTMKMSVPMCKDCANRERSIAKVTLVPFLIVGVLIGIAAFIPAAIFSPEGNTPQTLGFPVVFGGFVGLIVGAIGGTVVEFIVKLLAAPFYGRGLMKRPLTIFGLYSNGDELIGVSARYLHKEKIVRLEFENDEIAFEFIKLNDLENL
;
A
#
# COMPACT_ATOMS: atom_id res chain seq x y z
N MET A 1 -28.53 24.27 31.32
CA MET A 1 -28.54 23.82 29.91
C MET A 1 -27.51 24.69 29.18
N GLY A 2 -26.31 24.28 28.79
CA GLY A 2 -25.83 22.96 28.42
C GLY A 2 -25.54 22.92 26.93
N VAL A 3 -24.53 23.66 26.44
CA VAL A 3 -23.93 23.43 25.11
C VAL A 3 -22.44 23.77 25.16
N GLN A 4 -21.59 22.81 25.56
CA GLN A 4 -20.17 22.83 25.21
C GLN A 4 -20.08 22.65 23.69
N LYS A 5 -19.63 23.68 22.96
CA LYS A 5 -19.33 23.55 21.53
C LYS A 5 -18.21 22.50 21.38
N ARG A 6 -18.59 21.36 20.81
CA ARG A 6 -17.71 20.26 20.38
C ARG A 6 -16.51 20.83 19.64
N SER A 7 -15.32 20.55 20.16
CA SER A 7 -14.02 20.85 19.58
C SER A 7 -14.01 20.59 18.06
N ARG A 8 -13.91 21.65 17.25
CA ARG A 8 -13.57 21.48 15.83
C ARG A 8 -12.17 20.85 15.79
N SER A 9 -12.03 19.72 15.12
CA SER A 9 -10.72 19.16 14.79
C SER A 9 -9.95 20.21 13.99
N VAL A 10 -8.81 20.66 14.52
CA VAL A 10 -7.90 21.54 13.80
C VAL A 10 -7.10 20.65 12.84
N THR A 11 -7.39 20.77 11.55
CA THR A 11 -6.62 20.07 10.50
C THR A 11 -5.47 20.98 10.08
N MET A 12 -4.25 20.64 10.49
CA MET A 12 -3.04 21.26 9.93
C MET A 12 -2.67 20.53 8.63
N LYS A 13 -2.59 21.29 7.54
CA LYS A 13 -2.03 20.81 6.26
C LYS A 13 -0.59 21.30 6.20
N MET A 14 0.37 20.40 6.21
CA MET A 14 1.79 20.71 6.04
C MET A 14 2.27 20.15 4.71
N SER A 15 3.04 20.93 3.97
CA SER A 15 3.64 20.50 2.71
C SER A 15 4.90 19.68 3.02
N VAL A 16 4.91 18.44 2.57
CA VAL A 16 6.05 17.52 2.79
C VAL A 16 6.91 17.50 1.53
N PRO A 17 8.21 17.86 1.58
CA PRO A 17 9.09 17.77 0.43
C PRO A 17 9.31 16.31 0.04
N MET A 18 8.98 15.97 -1.20
CA MET A 18 9.43 14.73 -1.83
C MET A 18 10.73 15.04 -2.58
N CYS A 19 11.88 14.65 -2.02
CA CYS A 19 13.13 14.69 -2.77
C CYS A 19 12.97 13.85 -4.07
N LYS A 20 13.36 14.41 -5.22
CA LYS A 20 13.21 13.73 -6.53
C LYS A 20 13.87 12.35 -6.56
N ASP A 21 15.03 12.21 -5.91
CA ASP A 21 15.74 10.93 -5.84
C ASP A 21 15.07 9.95 -4.88
N CYS A 22 14.52 10.44 -3.76
CA CYS A 22 13.69 9.64 -2.87
C CYS A 22 12.43 9.13 -3.58
N ALA A 23 11.73 10.00 -4.31
CA ALA A 23 10.54 9.64 -5.08
C ALA A 23 10.85 8.63 -6.21
N ASN A 24 11.99 8.78 -6.89
CA ASN A 24 12.43 7.82 -7.91
C ASN A 24 12.78 6.45 -7.30
N ARG A 25 13.45 6.45 -6.15
CA ARG A 25 13.80 5.22 -5.41
C ARG A 25 12.54 4.53 -4.88
N GLU A 26 11.59 5.31 -4.39
CA GLU A 26 10.29 4.87 -3.92
C GLU A 26 9.44 4.23 -5.03
N ARG A 27 9.45 4.84 -6.22
CA ARG A 27 8.79 4.32 -7.41
C ARG A 27 9.46 3.05 -7.93
N SER A 28 10.78 2.95 -7.82
CA SER A 28 11.53 1.74 -8.15
C SER A 28 11.16 0.59 -7.22
N ILE A 29 11.14 0.84 -5.91
CA ILE A 29 10.71 -0.14 -4.89
C ILE A 29 9.27 -0.60 -5.14
N ALA A 30 8.35 0.33 -5.42
CA ALA A 30 6.96 -0.01 -5.73
C ALA A 30 6.86 -0.91 -6.96
N LYS A 31 7.63 -0.63 -8.02
CA LYS A 31 7.65 -1.49 -9.23
C LYS A 31 8.16 -2.90 -8.93
N VAL A 32 9.20 -3.03 -8.11
CA VAL A 32 9.81 -4.33 -7.76
C VAL A 32 8.84 -5.24 -7.01
N THR A 33 7.86 -4.70 -6.30
CA THR A 33 6.88 -5.50 -5.55
C THR A 33 5.55 -5.63 -6.29
N LEU A 34 5.06 -4.56 -6.90
CA LEU A 34 3.78 -4.52 -7.62
C LEU A 34 3.81 -5.33 -8.91
N VAL A 35 4.90 -5.24 -9.69
CA VAL A 35 4.97 -5.91 -11.00
C VAL A 35 4.96 -7.43 -10.86
N PRO A 36 5.77 -8.05 -9.98
CA PRO A 36 5.70 -9.49 -9.75
C PRO A 36 4.36 -9.93 -9.19
N PHE A 37 3.78 -9.17 -8.25
CA PHE A 37 2.45 -9.44 -7.71
C PHE A 37 1.40 -9.52 -8.82
N LEU A 38 1.35 -8.51 -9.70
CA LEU A 38 0.35 -8.45 -10.77
C LEU A 38 0.58 -9.52 -11.83
N ILE A 39 1.79 -9.66 -12.35
CA ILE A 39 2.07 -10.63 -13.42
C ILE A 39 1.82 -12.04 -12.91
N VAL A 40 2.42 -12.40 -11.77
CA VAL A 40 2.32 -13.77 -11.25
C VAL A 40 0.93 -14.05 -10.68
N GLY A 41 0.31 -13.07 -10.02
CA GLY A 41 -1.07 -13.19 -9.53
C GLY A 41 -2.07 -13.40 -10.67
N VAL A 42 -1.94 -12.68 -11.79
CA VAL A 42 -2.79 -12.88 -12.97
C VAL A 42 -2.54 -14.24 -13.60
N LEU A 43 -1.29 -14.67 -13.77
CA LEU A 43 -0.98 -15.98 -14.35
C LEU A 43 -1.53 -17.14 -13.50
N ILE A 44 -1.33 -17.09 -12.18
CA ILE A 44 -1.87 -18.06 -11.23
C ILE A 44 -3.41 -18.01 -11.24
N GLY A 45 -3.99 -16.80 -11.29
CA GLY A 45 -5.44 -16.62 -11.34
C GLY A 45 -6.06 -17.22 -12.60
N ILE A 46 -5.45 -17.03 -13.78
CA ILE A 46 -5.88 -17.65 -15.04
C ILE A 46 -5.75 -19.17 -14.96
N ALA A 47 -4.62 -19.67 -14.43
CA ALA A 47 -4.40 -21.10 -14.28
C ALA A 47 -5.42 -21.76 -13.33
N ALA A 48 -5.89 -21.04 -12.31
CA ALA A 48 -6.94 -21.50 -11.39
C ALA A 48 -8.36 -21.31 -11.96
N PHE A 49 -8.59 -20.28 -12.76
CA PHE A 49 -9.87 -19.98 -13.40
C PHE A 49 -10.34 -21.12 -14.31
N ILE A 50 -9.46 -21.60 -15.19
CA ILE A 50 -9.79 -22.61 -16.20
C ILE A 50 -10.36 -23.90 -15.58
N PRO A 51 -9.66 -24.58 -14.63
CA PRO A 51 -10.21 -25.78 -14.01
C PRO A 51 -11.44 -25.46 -13.16
N ALA A 52 -11.49 -24.33 -12.45
CA ALA A 52 -12.64 -23.96 -11.63
C ALA A 52 -13.91 -23.76 -12.47
N ALA A 53 -13.79 -23.18 -13.66
CA ALA A 53 -14.92 -23.00 -14.59
C ALA A 53 -15.36 -24.32 -15.25
N ILE A 54 -14.44 -25.26 -15.48
CA ILE A 54 -14.76 -26.57 -16.07
C ILE A 54 -15.43 -27.51 -15.06
N PHE A 55 -14.99 -27.51 -13.81
CA PHE A 55 -15.50 -28.40 -12.77
C PHE A 55 -16.69 -27.83 -11.99
N SER A 56 -17.07 -26.56 -12.23
CA SER A 56 -18.22 -25.96 -11.56
C SER A 56 -19.54 -26.53 -12.09
N PRO A 57 -20.56 -26.68 -11.22
CA PRO A 57 -21.88 -27.14 -11.64
C PRO A 57 -22.53 -26.13 -12.59
N GLU A 58 -23.13 -26.64 -13.67
CA GLU A 58 -23.92 -25.83 -14.59
C GLU A 58 -25.27 -25.47 -13.96
N GLY A 59 -25.69 -24.22 -14.16
CA GLY A 59 -26.99 -23.76 -13.70
C GLY A 59 -28.11 -24.21 -14.64
N ASN A 60 -29.09 -24.93 -14.11
CA ASN A 60 -30.24 -25.44 -14.90
C ASN A 60 -31.30 -24.36 -15.20
N THR A 61 -31.06 -23.09 -14.87
CA THR A 61 -32.01 -22.00 -15.08
C THR A 61 -31.37 -20.87 -15.90
N PRO A 62 -32.16 -20.06 -16.63
CA PRO A 62 -31.62 -18.91 -17.36
C PRO A 62 -30.85 -17.91 -16.47
N GLN A 63 -31.17 -17.86 -15.18
CA GLN A 63 -30.52 -16.99 -14.19
C GLN A 63 -29.16 -17.53 -13.72
N THR A 64 -28.93 -18.84 -13.83
CA THR A 64 -27.71 -19.50 -13.33
C THR A 64 -26.79 -20.00 -14.45
N LEU A 65 -27.13 -19.73 -15.72
CA LEU A 65 -26.36 -20.12 -16.89
C LEU A 65 -24.91 -19.58 -16.87
N GLY A 66 -24.70 -18.40 -16.26
CA GLY A 66 -23.37 -17.78 -16.11
C GLY A 66 -22.59 -18.23 -14.86
N PHE A 67 -23.13 -19.14 -14.04
CA PHE A 67 -22.53 -19.52 -12.77
C PHE A 67 -21.10 -20.05 -12.90
N PRO A 68 -20.76 -20.91 -13.89
CA PRO A 68 -19.39 -21.39 -14.07
C PRO A 68 -18.35 -20.28 -14.25
N VAL A 69 -18.71 -19.24 -15.01
CA VAL A 69 -17.81 -18.11 -15.28
C VAL A 69 -17.63 -17.24 -14.04
N VAL A 70 -18.72 -16.98 -13.30
CA VAL A 70 -18.66 -16.19 -12.05
C VAL A 70 -17.88 -16.95 -10.98
N PHE A 71 -18.14 -18.24 -10.81
CA PHE A 71 -17.44 -19.09 -9.87
C PHE A 71 -15.95 -19.23 -10.22
N GLY A 72 -15.63 -19.51 -11.48
CA GLY A 72 -14.26 -19.55 -11.97
C GLY A 72 -13.55 -18.21 -11.74
N GLY A 73 -14.23 -17.08 -12.02
CA GLY A 73 -13.71 -15.74 -11.78
C GLY A 73 -13.41 -15.47 -10.31
N PHE A 74 -14.30 -15.87 -9.41
CA PHE A 74 -14.10 -15.77 -7.97
C PHE A 74 -12.90 -16.60 -7.49
N VAL A 75 -12.82 -17.87 -7.90
CA VAL A 75 -11.70 -18.76 -7.56
C VAL A 75 -10.38 -18.21 -8.10
N GLY A 76 -10.37 -17.82 -9.38
CA GLY A 76 -9.20 -17.23 -10.02
C GLY A 76 -8.70 -15.97 -9.31
N LEU A 77 -9.62 -15.09 -8.88
CA LEU A 77 -9.28 -13.88 -8.15
C LEU A 77 -8.67 -14.21 -6.78
N ILE A 78 -9.29 -15.10 -6.00
CA ILE A 78 -8.78 -15.47 -4.67
C ILE A 78 -7.43 -16.15 -4.77
N VAL A 79 -7.31 -17.17 -5.63
CA VAL A 79 -6.08 -17.94 -5.78
C VAL A 79 -4.97 -17.06 -6.38
N GLY A 80 -5.30 -16.21 -7.35
CA GLY A 80 -4.38 -15.24 -7.92
C GLY A 80 -3.90 -14.20 -6.91
N ALA A 81 -4.78 -13.67 -6.07
CA ALA A 81 -4.42 -12.72 -5.01
C ALA A 81 -3.50 -13.36 -3.96
N ILE A 82 -3.83 -14.57 -3.49
CA ILE A 82 -2.99 -15.31 -2.53
C ILE A 82 -1.63 -15.64 -3.15
N GLY A 83 -1.62 -16.23 -4.36
CA GLY A 83 -0.39 -16.61 -5.06
C GLY A 83 0.50 -15.41 -5.35
N GLY A 84 -0.07 -14.32 -5.86
CA GLY A 84 0.64 -13.06 -6.08
C GLY A 84 1.26 -12.51 -4.80
N THR A 85 0.54 -12.59 -3.67
CA THR A 85 1.04 -12.12 -2.35
C THR A 85 2.21 -12.94 -1.84
N VAL A 86 2.14 -14.27 -1.97
CA VAL A 86 3.23 -15.17 -1.56
C VAL A 86 4.48 -14.87 -2.39
N VAL A 87 4.32 -14.70 -3.70
CA VAL A 87 5.45 -14.39 -4.59
C VAL A 87 6.01 -13.00 -4.32
N GLU A 88 5.16 -12.00 -4.10
CA GLU A 88 5.60 -10.67 -3.67
C GLU A 88 6.44 -10.75 -2.39
N PHE A 89 6.00 -11.54 -1.40
CA PHE A 89 6.73 -11.72 -0.15
C PHE A 89 8.11 -12.35 -0.38
N ILE A 90 8.20 -13.39 -1.22
CA ILE A 90 9.47 -14.01 -1.59
C ILE A 90 10.39 -13.02 -2.29
N VAL A 91 9.88 -12.28 -3.28
CA VAL A 91 10.65 -11.24 -3.98
C VAL A 91 11.11 -10.15 -3.02
N LYS A 92 10.26 -9.71 -2.10
CA LYS A 92 10.64 -8.75 -1.06
C LYS A 92 11.78 -9.28 -0.19
N LEU A 93 11.74 -10.56 0.17
CA LEU A 93 12.76 -11.19 1.00
C LEU A 93 14.10 -11.32 0.25
N LEU A 94 14.05 -11.64 -1.04
CA LEU A 94 15.24 -11.68 -1.92
C LEU A 94 15.79 -10.29 -2.24
N ALA A 95 14.93 -9.28 -2.31
CA ALA A 95 15.30 -7.88 -2.59
C ALA A 95 15.75 -7.12 -1.33
N ALA A 96 15.46 -7.63 -0.12
CA ALA A 96 15.85 -7.04 1.15
C ALA A 96 17.34 -6.67 1.26
N PRO A 97 18.32 -7.51 0.87
CA PRO A 97 19.73 -7.14 0.94
C PRO A 97 20.11 -5.96 0.03
N PHE A 98 19.38 -5.72 -1.05
CA PHE A 98 19.68 -4.65 -2.01
C PHE A 98 18.99 -3.31 -1.66
N TYR A 99 17.75 -3.37 -1.17
CA TYR A 99 16.93 -2.17 -0.89
C TYR A 99 16.87 -1.80 0.60
N GLY A 100 17.44 -2.64 1.49
CA GLY A 100 17.52 -2.39 2.92
C GLY A 100 16.17 -2.47 3.64
N ARG A 101 16.15 -1.97 4.89
CA ARG A 101 14.97 -2.02 5.78
C ARG A 101 13.76 -1.22 5.27
N GLY A 102 13.96 -0.26 4.36
CA GLY A 102 12.89 0.55 3.76
C GLY A 102 11.88 -0.29 2.97
N LEU A 103 12.34 -1.38 2.33
CA LEU A 103 11.47 -2.29 1.57
C LEU A 103 10.57 -3.14 2.48
N MET A 104 11.05 -3.49 3.67
CA MET A 104 10.34 -4.32 4.65
C MET A 104 9.31 -3.53 5.48
N LYS A 105 9.44 -2.21 5.57
CA LYS A 105 8.42 -1.35 6.22
C LYS A 105 7.15 -1.25 5.38
N ARG A 106 7.25 -1.43 4.05
CA ARG A 106 6.11 -1.30 3.17
C ARG A 106 5.13 -2.48 3.29
N PRO A 107 3.82 -2.20 3.44
CA PRO A 107 2.80 -3.25 3.45
C PRO A 107 2.83 -4.04 2.13
N LEU A 108 2.39 -5.30 2.16
CA LEU A 108 2.17 -6.08 0.94
C LEU A 108 1.12 -5.38 0.07
N THR A 109 1.17 -5.57 -1.25
CA THR A 109 0.32 -4.84 -2.21
C THR A 109 -1.16 -4.91 -1.85
N ILE A 110 -1.65 -6.07 -1.39
CA ILE A 110 -3.04 -6.24 -0.94
C ILE A 110 -3.37 -5.32 0.25
N PHE A 111 -2.47 -5.21 1.24
CA PHE A 111 -2.67 -4.32 2.38
C PHE A 111 -2.43 -2.84 2.01
N GLY A 112 -1.58 -2.57 1.03
CA GLY A 112 -1.34 -1.24 0.47
C GLY A 112 -2.61 -0.64 -0.18
N LEU A 113 -3.43 -1.46 -0.84
CA LEU A 113 -4.71 -1.01 -1.42
C LEU A 113 -5.73 -0.52 -0.36
N TYR A 114 -5.62 -0.98 0.88
CA TYR A 114 -6.49 -0.56 1.99
C TYR A 114 -5.86 0.55 2.85
N SER A 115 -4.58 0.86 2.64
CA SER A 115 -3.87 1.92 3.35
C SER A 115 -4.00 3.23 2.58
N ASN A 116 -4.88 4.13 3.03
CA ASN A 116 -4.87 5.55 2.60
C ASN A 116 -3.68 6.34 3.18
N GLY A 117 -2.71 5.67 3.81
CA GLY A 117 -1.47 6.27 4.25
C GLY A 117 -0.40 6.01 3.20
N ASP A 118 -0.12 7.02 2.39
CA ASP A 118 1.18 7.09 1.71
C ASP A 118 2.23 7.23 2.82
N GLU A 119 2.81 6.10 3.26
CA GLU A 119 4.06 6.09 4.02
C GLU A 119 5.14 6.63 3.07
N LEU A 120 5.29 7.95 3.05
CA LEU A 120 6.35 8.63 2.33
C LEU A 120 7.70 8.15 2.86
N ILE A 121 8.49 7.55 1.97
CA ILE A 121 9.88 7.22 2.28
C ILE A 121 10.62 8.54 2.56
N GLY A 122 11.08 8.69 3.80
CA GLY A 122 11.86 9.85 4.25
C GLY A 122 11.18 10.72 5.31
N VAL A 123 9.89 10.54 5.60
CA VAL A 123 9.18 11.30 6.65
C VAL A 123 8.33 10.38 7.52
N SER A 124 8.71 10.23 8.77
CA SER A 124 7.97 9.45 9.77
C SER A 124 7.30 10.39 10.78
N ALA A 125 5.98 10.36 10.88
CA ALA A 125 5.25 11.07 11.91
C ALA A 125 4.93 10.13 13.08
N ARG A 126 5.36 10.46 14.29
CA ARG A 126 4.96 9.76 15.53
C ARG A 126 4.28 10.70 16.50
N TYR A 127 3.14 10.28 17.03
CA TYR A 127 2.50 10.97 18.14
C TYR A 127 3.07 10.47 19.47
N LEU A 128 3.76 11.35 20.19
CA LEU A 128 4.31 11.06 21.51
C LEU A 128 3.26 11.38 22.58
N HIS A 129 2.49 10.35 22.96
CA HIS A 129 1.34 10.49 23.85
C HIS A 129 1.67 11.14 25.21
N LYS A 130 2.88 10.87 25.74
CA LYS A 130 3.35 11.43 27.02
C LYS A 130 3.61 12.93 26.94
N GLU A 131 4.12 13.40 25.82
CA GLU A 131 4.54 14.79 25.61
C GLU A 131 3.46 15.61 24.90
N LYS A 132 2.41 14.94 24.37
CA LYS A 132 1.33 15.55 23.56
C LYS A 132 1.85 16.31 22.34
N ILE A 133 2.97 15.84 21.78
CA ILE A 133 3.58 16.40 20.57
C ILE A 133 3.54 15.41 19.41
N VAL A 134 3.49 15.94 18.18
CA VAL A 134 3.73 15.18 16.95
C VAL A 134 5.19 15.39 16.58
N ARG A 135 5.99 14.31 16.59
CA ARG A 135 7.37 14.33 16.12
C ARG A 135 7.40 13.92 14.65
N LEU A 136 7.96 14.78 13.82
CA LEU A 136 8.31 14.48 12.43
C LEU A 136 9.80 14.12 12.40
N GLU A 137 10.11 12.88 12.05
CA GLU A 137 11.48 12.41 11.84
C GLU A 137 11.75 12.35 10.33
N PHE A 138 12.76 13.10 9.90
CA PHE A 138 13.24 13.12 8.53
C PHE A 138 14.46 12.20 8.43
N GLU A 139 14.52 11.38 7.38
CA GLU A 139 15.63 10.43 7.17
C GLU A 139 16.88 11.11 6.57
N ASN A 140 16.75 12.35 6.07
CA ASN A 140 17.82 13.13 5.46
C ASN A 140 17.71 14.62 5.88
N ASP A 141 18.85 15.22 6.24
CA ASP A 141 18.96 16.63 6.63
C ASP A 141 18.54 17.59 5.49
N GLU A 142 18.74 17.23 4.22
CA GLU A 142 18.26 18.03 3.08
C GLU A 142 16.73 18.12 3.05
N ILE A 143 16.05 17.02 3.37
CA ILE A 143 14.57 16.95 3.41
C ILE A 143 14.06 17.77 4.61
N ALA A 144 14.75 17.71 5.75
CA ALA A 144 14.43 18.53 6.91
C ALA A 144 14.56 20.03 6.59
N PHE A 145 15.64 20.42 5.92
CA PHE A 145 15.87 21.82 5.50
C PHE A 145 14.82 22.30 4.50
N GLU A 146 14.48 21.47 3.51
CA GLU A 146 13.43 21.79 2.53
C GLU A 146 12.04 21.89 3.20
N PHE A 147 11.77 21.07 4.22
CA PHE A 147 10.52 21.12 4.97
C PHE A 147 10.41 22.41 5.81
N ILE A 148 11.50 22.83 6.45
CA ILE A 148 11.57 24.09 7.19
C ILE A 148 11.29 25.26 6.26
N LYS A 149 11.92 25.29 5.08
CA LYS A 149 11.75 26.32 4.06
C LYS A 149 10.33 26.35 3.47
N LEU A 150 9.71 25.18 3.25
CA LEU A 150 8.37 25.08 2.66
C LEU A 150 7.23 25.45 3.63
N ASN A 151 7.47 25.39 4.93
CA ASN A 151 6.45 25.65 5.96
C ASN A 151 6.77 26.89 6.81
N ASP A 152 7.71 27.75 6.39
CA ASP A 152 8.15 28.97 7.09
C ASP A 152 8.49 28.74 8.57
N LEU A 153 9.12 27.60 8.88
CA LEU A 153 9.44 27.21 10.26
C LEU A 153 10.74 27.82 10.79
N GLU A 154 11.44 28.65 10.01
CA GLU A 154 12.70 29.32 10.40
C GLU A 154 12.54 30.32 11.55
N ASN A 155 11.30 30.74 11.86
CA ASN A 155 10.99 31.78 12.85
C ASN A 155 10.19 31.29 14.08
N LEU A 156 10.16 29.97 14.33
CA LEU A 156 9.49 29.33 15.48
C LEU A 156 10.50 28.86 16.53
#